data_AF-A0A2R6QBJ3-F1
#
_entry.id   AF-A0A2R6QBJ3-F1
#
_cell.length_a   1.000
_cell.length_b   1.000
_cell.length_c   1.000
_cell.angle_alpha   90.00
_cell.angle_beta   90.00
_cell.angle_gamma   90.00
#
_symmetry.space_group_name_H-M   'P 1'
#
loop_
_entity.id
_entity.type
_entity.pdbx_description
1 polymer ?
#
loop_
_entity_poly.entity_id
_entity_poly.type
_entity_poly.pdbx_seq_one_letter_code
_entity_poly.pdbx_strand_id
1 'polypeptide(L)'
;MSAVYPEPVIFLGYVVTKPHAPRPAPYDIMVTDGRVHDIDKDDYDRWCEYIFYRGLYRTSYARVSRSTITDTELQIGQFLVPKYGAGVTNDTEELRYLRAWKEEMPQEHVSKPLL
;
A
#
# COMPACT_ATOMS: atom_id res chain seq x y z
N MET A 1 -20.29 9.84 4.28
CA MET A 1 -18.83 9.64 4.17
C MET A 1 -18.34 9.10 5.50
N SER A 2 -17.43 8.13 5.53
CA SER A 2 -16.85 7.65 6.79
C SER A 2 -16.20 8.82 7.54
N ALA A 3 -16.44 8.94 8.85
CA ALA A 3 -15.90 10.02 9.67
C ALA A 3 -14.36 10.04 9.71
N VAL A 4 -13.70 8.94 9.31
CA VAL A 4 -12.24 8.77 9.33
C VAL A 4 -11.61 8.83 7.93
N TYR A 5 -12.31 9.31 6.90
CA TYR A 5 -11.68 9.54 5.59
C TYR A 5 -11.19 10.99 5.48
N PRO A 6 -9.95 11.26 5.02
CA PRO A 6 -8.95 10.35 4.43
C PRO A 6 -7.83 9.94 5.41
N GLU A 7 -8.14 9.55 6.64
CA GLU A 7 -7.12 9.14 7.62
C GLU A 7 -6.28 7.96 7.10
N PRO A 8 -4.99 7.88 7.50
CA PRO A 8 -4.11 6.79 7.14
C PRO A 8 -4.69 5.41 7.48
N VAL A 9 -4.67 4.50 6.51
CA VAL A 9 -5.09 3.11 6.69
C VAL A 9 -4.11 2.19 5.98
N ILE A 10 -3.79 1.08 6.64
CA ILE A 10 -3.19 -0.11 6.03
C ILE A 10 -4.10 -1.28 6.33
N PHE A 11 -4.51 -1.99 5.28
CA PHE A 11 -5.15 -3.28 5.38
C PHE A 11 -4.15 -4.34 4.94
N LEU A 12 -3.94 -5.34 5.81
CA LEU A 12 -3.17 -6.54 5.53
C LEU A 12 -4.15 -7.71 5.63
N GLY A 13 -4.37 -8.43 4.52
CA GLY A 13 -5.35 -9.50 4.55
C GLY A 13 -5.21 -10.51 3.44
N TYR A 14 -5.65 -11.72 3.76
CA TYR A 14 -5.84 -12.80 2.81
C TYR A 14 -7.25 -12.66 2.18
N VAL A 15 -7.29 -12.24 0.93
CA VAL A 15 -8.50 -11.99 0.15
C VAL A 15 -8.42 -12.75 -1.17
N VAL A 16 -9.31 -13.72 -1.34
CA VAL A 16 -9.40 -14.53 -2.57
C VAL A 16 -9.93 -13.67 -3.72
N THR A 17 -9.02 -13.03 -4.45
CA THR A 17 -9.31 -12.21 -5.62
C THR A 17 -8.05 -12.05 -6.47
N LYS A 18 -8.22 -11.58 -7.72
CA LYS A 18 -7.13 -11.10 -8.56
C LYS A 18 -7.09 -9.57 -8.59
N PRO A 19 -5.93 -8.96 -8.91
CA PRO A 19 -5.88 -7.55 -9.26
C PRO A 19 -6.87 -7.23 -10.39
N HIS A 20 -7.51 -6.07 -10.29
CA HIS A 20 -8.52 -5.56 -11.23
C HIS A 20 -9.78 -6.43 -11.40
N ALA A 21 -10.00 -7.45 -10.56
CA ALA A 21 -11.20 -8.27 -10.67
C ALA A 21 -12.46 -7.42 -10.42
N PRO A 22 -13.42 -7.40 -11.37
CA PRO A 22 -14.64 -6.61 -11.22
C PRO A 22 -15.58 -7.23 -10.19
N ARG A 23 -16.55 -6.45 -9.70
CA ARG A 23 -17.65 -6.98 -8.89
C ARG A 23 -18.29 -8.23 -9.51
N PRO A 24 -18.63 -9.24 -8.70
CA PRO A 24 -18.72 -9.23 -7.24
C PRO A 24 -17.41 -9.57 -6.51
N ALA A 25 -16.27 -9.63 -7.22
CA ALA A 25 -15.00 -9.95 -6.58
C ALA A 25 -14.62 -8.90 -5.52
N PRO A 26 -13.97 -9.31 -4.42
CA PRO A 26 -13.58 -8.39 -3.35
C PRO A 26 -12.68 -7.23 -3.79
N TYR A 27 -11.88 -7.39 -4.86
CA TYR A 27 -10.91 -6.38 -5.29
C TYR A 27 -11.56 -5.02 -5.59
N ASP A 28 -12.52 -4.99 -6.52
CA ASP A 28 -13.20 -3.76 -6.93
C ASP A 28 -13.97 -3.12 -5.76
N ILE A 29 -14.55 -3.93 -4.87
CA ILE A 29 -15.22 -3.43 -3.65
C ILE A 29 -14.20 -2.72 -2.74
N MET A 30 -13.04 -3.35 -2.48
CA MET A 30 -12.02 -2.75 -1.62
C MET A 30 -11.46 -1.46 -2.21
N VAL A 31 -11.03 -1.47 -3.47
CA VAL A 31 -10.42 -0.30 -4.12
C VAL A 31 -11.43 0.83 -4.28
N THR A 32 -12.64 0.54 -4.78
CA THR A 32 -13.64 1.56 -5.10
C THR A 32 -14.36 2.08 -3.84
N ASP A 33 -14.85 1.18 -2.98
CA ASP A 33 -15.67 1.58 -1.82
C ASP A 33 -14.80 1.90 -0.61
N GLY A 34 -13.70 1.17 -0.43
CA GLY A 34 -12.68 1.46 0.58
C GLY A 34 -11.82 2.68 0.25
N ARG A 35 -11.78 3.09 -1.03
CA ARG A 35 -10.93 4.18 -1.54
C ARG A 35 -9.48 4.01 -1.09
N VAL A 36 -8.98 2.79 -1.30
CA VAL A 36 -7.61 2.39 -0.98
C VAL A 36 -6.87 2.07 -2.28
N HIS A 37 -5.57 2.32 -2.26
CA HIS A 37 -4.64 1.89 -3.28
C HIS A 37 -4.19 0.48 -2.98
N ASP A 38 -4.00 -0.29 -4.04
CA ASP A 38 -3.26 -1.53 -4.00
C ASP A 38 -1.75 -1.22 -3.93
N ILE A 39 -1.00 -1.93 -3.10
CA ILE A 39 0.46 -1.76 -2.99
C ILE A 39 1.19 -2.00 -4.31
N ASP A 40 0.65 -2.90 -5.13
CA ASP A 40 1.11 -3.17 -6.48
C ASP A 40 0.01 -3.79 -7.37
N LYS A 41 -0.80 -2.93 -8.00
CA LYS A 41 -1.92 -3.37 -8.85
C LYS A 41 -1.47 -4.13 -10.12
N ASP A 42 -0.23 -3.93 -10.56
CA ASP A 42 0.29 -4.50 -11.81
C ASP A 42 0.93 -5.89 -11.60
N ASP A 43 0.99 -6.37 -10.34
CA ASP A 43 1.41 -7.73 -10.00
C ASP A 43 0.28 -8.74 -10.22
N TYR A 44 0.07 -9.13 -11.47
CA TYR A 44 -0.97 -10.09 -11.88
C TYR A 44 -0.75 -11.52 -11.36
N ASP A 45 0.46 -11.84 -10.92
CA ASP A 45 0.80 -13.16 -10.37
C ASP A 45 0.51 -13.24 -8.87
N ARG A 46 0.07 -12.15 -8.25
CA ARG A 46 -0.34 -12.13 -6.85
C ARG A 46 -1.73 -12.71 -6.68
N TRP A 47 -1.83 -13.61 -5.73
CA TRP A 47 -3.07 -14.23 -5.33
C TRP A 47 -3.18 -14.20 -3.81
N CYS A 48 -4.38 -13.97 -3.31
CA CYS A 48 -4.74 -13.98 -1.90
C CYS A 48 -4.13 -12.90 -0.99
N GLU A 49 -2.85 -12.58 -1.02
CA GLU A 49 -2.29 -11.66 -0.03
C GLU A 49 -2.25 -10.21 -0.52
N TYR A 50 -3.05 -9.35 0.11
CA TYR A 50 -3.15 -7.95 -0.27
C TYR A 50 -2.71 -7.02 0.84
N ILE A 51 -1.95 -6.01 0.41
CA ILE A 51 -1.68 -4.80 1.18
C ILE A 51 -2.42 -3.67 0.47
N PHE A 52 -3.52 -3.20 1.07
CA PHE A 52 -4.20 -2.00 0.61
C PHE A 52 -3.90 -0.83 1.54
N TYR A 53 -3.77 0.36 1.00
CA TYR A 53 -3.41 1.53 1.81
C TYR A 53 -4.07 2.82 1.31
N ARG A 54 -4.21 3.80 2.18
CA ARG A 54 -4.53 5.19 1.81
C ARG A 54 -3.96 6.15 2.84
N GLY A 55 -3.86 7.43 2.49
CA GLY A 55 -3.37 8.45 3.42
C GLY A 55 -1.90 8.26 3.82
N LEU A 56 -1.14 7.48 3.06
CA LEU A 56 0.27 7.18 3.29
C LEU A 56 1.05 7.30 1.97
N TYR A 57 2.32 7.67 2.05
CA TYR A 57 3.22 7.58 0.91
C TYR A 57 3.87 6.19 0.90
N ARG A 58 3.65 5.41 -0.15
CA ARG A 58 4.36 4.14 -0.36
C ARG A 58 5.75 4.45 -0.90
N THR A 59 6.80 4.02 -0.22
CA THR A 59 8.19 4.34 -0.61
C THR A 59 8.96 3.14 -1.15
N SER A 60 8.52 1.93 -0.78
CA SER A 60 9.12 0.67 -1.23
C SER A 60 8.07 -0.45 -1.18
N TYR A 61 8.21 -1.42 -2.09
CA TYR A 61 7.50 -2.69 -2.03
C TYR A 61 8.44 -3.80 -2.49
N ALA A 62 8.36 -4.97 -1.84
CA ALA A 62 9.02 -6.18 -2.28
C ALA A 62 8.11 -7.38 -1.99
N ARG A 63 8.01 -8.30 -2.96
CA ARG A 63 7.40 -9.61 -2.81
C ARG A 63 8.43 -10.68 -3.11
N VAL A 64 8.52 -11.68 -2.24
CA VAL A 64 9.34 -12.88 -2.46
C VAL A 64 8.39 -14.05 -2.63
N SER A 65 8.23 -14.47 -3.87
CA SER A 65 7.36 -15.60 -4.25
C SER A 65 8.17 -16.87 -4.49
N ARG A 66 7.69 -18.00 -3.96
CA ARG A 66 8.21 -19.34 -4.27
C ARG A 66 7.06 -20.23 -4.75
N SER A 67 6.69 -20.01 -6.01
CA SER A 67 5.46 -20.45 -6.69
C SER A 67 4.98 -21.88 -6.40
N THR A 68 5.89 -22.84 -6.20
CA THR A 68 5.53 -24.26 -6.10
C THR A 68 5.30 -24.76 -4.68
N ILE A 69 5.45 -23.93 -3.64
CA ILE A 69 5.47 -24.40 -2.26
C ILE A 69 4.26 -23.95 -1.46
N THR A 70 3.83 -22.70 -1.62
CA THR A 70 2.72 -22.13 -0.86
C THR A 70 2.07 -21.01 -1.64
N ASP A 71 0.79 -20.82 -1.37
CA ASP A 71 -0.06 -19.68 -1.73
C ASP A 71 0.16 -18.46 -0.82
N THR A 72 1.15 -18.52 0.08
CA THR A 72 1.57 -17.46 1.01
C THR A 72 2.93 -16.92 0.57
N GLU A 73 3.06 -15.62 0.38
CA GLU A 73 4.30 -14.97 -0.05
C GLU A 73 4.82 -14.01 1.01
N LEU A 74 6.15 -13.84 1.08
CA LEU A 74 6.67 -12.80 1.93
C LEU A 74 6.51 -11.46 1.21
N GLN A 75 5.66 -10.59 1.73
CA GLN A 75 5.47 -9.23 1.24
C GLN A 75 5.94 -8.20 2.25
N ILE A 76 6.63 -7.16 1.77
CA ILE A 76 7.14 -6.04 2.56
C ILE A 76 6.71 -4.74 1.89
N GLY A 77 5.93 -3.94 2.60
CA GLY A 77 5.60 -2.56 2.21
C GLY A 77 6.25 -1.56 3.15
N GLN A 78 6.91 -0.54 2.59
CA GLN A 78 7.44 0.57 3.35
C GLN A 78 6.58 1.81 3.09
N PHE A 79 6.17 2.47 4.16
CA PHE A 79 5.32 3.64 4.11
C PHE A 79 5.90 4.79 4.92
N LEU A 80 5.66 6.01 4.45
CA LEU A 80 5.91 7.23 5.18
C LEU A 80 4.57 7.85 5.60
N VAL A 81 4.46 8.13 6.90
CA VAL A 81 3.26 8.71 7.52
C VAL A 81 3.34 10.24 7.39
N PRO A 82 2.29 10.90 6.87
CA PRO A 82 2.23 12.36 6.87
C PRO A 82 2.32 12.96 8.28
N LYS A 83 2.77 14.22 8.37
CA LYS A 83 2.75 14.96 9.64
C LYS A 83 1.32 15.11 10.15
N TYR A 84 1.16 15.23 11.46
CA TYR A 84 -0.14 15.49 12.07
C TYR A 84 -0.82 16.72 11.46
N GLY A 85 -2.08 16.58 11.07
CA GLY A 85 -2.86 17.65 10.41
C GLY A 85 -2.56 17.86 8.92
N ALA A 86 -1.61 17.11 8.34
CA ALA A 86 -1.32 17.12 6.90
C ALA A 86 -1.77 15.80 6.25
N GLY A 87 -2.28 15.89 5.02
CA GLY A 87 -2.62 14.73 4.20
C GLY A 87 -1.53 14.38 3.18
N VAL A 88 -1.73 13.28 2.46
CA VAL A 88 -0.94 12.98 1.25
C VAL A 88 -1.23 14.04 0.20
N THR A 89 -0.17 14.68 -0.29
CA THR A 89 -0.23 15.63 -1.41
C THR A 89 0.33 14.95 -2.65
N ASN A 90 -0.27 15.22 -3.81
CA ASN A 90 0.18 14.70 -5.10
C ASN A 90 0.16 13.15 -5.18
N ASP A 91 -1.04 12.58 -5.00
CA ASP A 91 -1.30 11.13 -5.03
C ASP A 91 -1.50 10.61 -6.46
N THR A 92 -0.56 10.91 -7.35
CA THR A 92 -0.56 10.37 -8.72
C THR A 92 -0.02 8.95 -8.72
N GLU A 93 -0.38 8.18 -9.74
CA GLU A 93 0.08 6.80 -9.88
C GLU A 93 1.61 6.70 -9.96
N GLU A 94 2.24 7.53 -10.78
CA GLU A 94 3.69 7.58 -10.93
C GLU A 94 4.38 7.80 -9.57
N LEU A 95 3.90 8.74 -8.77
CA LEU A 95 4.50 9.05 -7.46
C LEU A 95 4.28 7.95 -6.42
N ARG A 96 3.19 7.20 -6.49
CA ARG A 96 3.01 6.00 -5.65
C ARG A 96 4.04 4.93 -5.98
N TYR A 97 4.46 4.83 -7.23
CA TYR A 97 5.37 3.80 -7.70
C TYR A 97 6.86 4.16 -7.56
N LEU A 98 7.17 5.40 -7.18
CA LEU A 98 8.55 5.81 -6.92
C LEU A 98 9.15 5.03 -5.75
N ARG A 99 10.37 4.53 -5.98
CA ARG A 99 11.25 4.10 -4.91
C ARG A 99 11.95 5.33 -4.36
N ALA A 100 11.91 5.49 -3.05
CA ALA A 100 12.56 6.61 -2.40
C ALA A 100 13.54 6.12 -1.33
N TRP A 101 14.76 6.64 -1.36
CA TRP A 101 15.80 6.30 -0.41
C TRP A 101 15.63 7.10 0.87
N LYS A 102 16.12 6.56 1.99
CA LYS A 102 16.03 7.22 3.29
C LYS A 102 16.73 8.58 3.27
N GLU A 103 17.82 8.67 2.52
CA GLU A 103 18.68 9.83 2.36
C GLU A 103 18.01 10.97 1.57
N GLU A 104 17.02 10.63 0.74
CA GLU A 104 16.24 11.58 -0.06
C GLU A 104 15.02 12.10 0.70
N MET A 105 14.68 11.49 1.84
CA MET A 105 13.57 11.93 2.66
C MET A 105 13.95 13.18 3.46
N PRO A 106 13.00 14.14 3.64
CA PRO A 106 13.20 15.24 4.57
C PRO A 106 13.64 14.70 5.94
N GLN A 107 14.67 15.31 6.55
CA GLN A 107 15.24 14.87 7.83
C GLN A 107 14.18 14.76 8.95
N GLU A 108 13.09 15.52 8.82
CA GLU A 108 11.96 15.52 9.75
C GLU A 108 11.18 14.19 9.77
N HIS A 109 11.29 13.38 8.71
CA HIS A 109 10.65 12.05 8.61
C HIS A 109 11.62 10.91 8.89
N VAL A 110 12.92 11.21 9.01
CA VAL A 110 13.92 10.25 9.42
C VAL A 110 13.98 10.26 10.94
N SER A 111 13.52 9.18 11.58
CA SER A 111 13.71 9.00 13.02
C SER A 111 15.19 9.19 13.35
N LYS A 112 15.51 10.30 14.02
CA LYS A 112 16.84 10.47 14.60
C LYS A 112 16.99 9.37 15.65
N PRO A 113 18.09 8.60 15.65
CA PRO A 113 18.35 7.67 16.74
C PRO A 113 18.34 8.48 18.04
N LEU A 114 17.51 8.04 18.99
CA LEU A 114 17.51 8.55 20.35
C LEU A 114 18.85 8.10 20.96
N LEU A 115 19.85 8.97 20.91
CA LEU A 115 21.06 8.89 21.72
C LEU A 115 20.82 9.62 23.03
#